data_AF-A0A9W6RCJ9-F1
#
_entry.id   AF-A0A9W6RCJ9-F1
#
_cell.length_a   1.000
_cell.length_b   1.000
_cell.length_c   1.000
_cell.angle_alpha   90.00
_cell.angle_beta   90.00
_cell.angle_gamma   90.00
#
_symmetry.space_group_name_H-M   'P 1'
#
loop_
_entity.id
_entity.type
_entity.pdbx_description
1 polymer ?
#
loop_
_entity_poly.entity_id
_entity_poly.type
_entity_poly.pdbx_seq_one_letter_code
_entity_poly.pdbx_strand_id
1 'polypeptide(L)'
;MDYLSQRPESIKALNAFKNRCAAADHTLASCVGYFIEKIVFDAAGETDSLAIALRKGPQKPDVMISLSNLYFTSITKPPGGLHACFVDAISLTHLPQLPHPWPESAEGRVCRFDELPELVWLRIVGPAELDIIASIVTIYTAAADDDTSAPPP
;
A
#
# COMPACT_ATOMS: atom_id res chain seq x y z
N MET A 1 -26.91 -17.93 22.03
CA MET A 1 -25.46 -18.21 22.02
C MET A 1 -24.75 -16.89 21.84
N ASP A 2 -23.87 -16.59 22.79
CA ASP A 2 -23.53 -15.27 23.32
C ASP A 2 -22.76 -14.35 22.37
N TYR A 3 -23.26 -13.12 22.21
CA TYR A 3 -22.66 -12.04 21.41
C TYR A 3 -21.81 -11.05 22.23
N LEU A 4 -21.45 -11.37 23.49
CA LEU A 4 -20.87 -10.38 24.42
C LEU A 4 -19.62 -10.89 25.16
N SER A 5 -18.56 -11.26 24.42
CA SER A 5 -17.22 -11.41 25.02
C SER A 5 -16.06 -11.12 24.05
N GLN A 6 -16.22 -10.13 23.17
CA GLN A 6 -15.04 -9.53 22.52
C GLN A 6 -14.35 -8.59 23.52
N ARG A 7 -13.14 -8.98 23.97
CA ARG A 7 -12.30 -8.20 24.90
C ARG A 7 -12.05 -6.80 24.33
N PRO A 8 -12.08 -5.73 25.14
CA PRO A 8 -11.90 -4.35 24.68
C PRO A 8 -10.55 -4.10 23.98
N GLU A 9 -9.53 -4.94 24.23
CA GLU A 9 -8.24 -4.89 23.54
C GLU A 9 -8.32 -5.34 22.07
N SER A 10 -9.19 -6.31 21.76
CA SER A 10 -9.39 -6.83 20.40
C SER A 10 -10.08 -5.79 19.50
N ILE A 11 -11.05 -5.05 20.04
CA ILE A 11 -11.73 -3.96 19.30
C ILE A 11 -10.76 -2.79 19.03
N LYS A 12 -9.88 -2.46 19.99
CA LYS A 12 -8.85 -1.43 19.80
C LYS A 12 -7.83 -1.85 18.73
N ALA A 13 -7.37 -3.10 18.74
CA ALA A 13 -6.43 -3.62 17.75
C ALA A 13 -7.05 -3.68 16.33
N LEU A 14 -8.30 -4.13 16.21
CA LEU A 14 -9.06 -4.17 14.96
C LEU A 14 -9.20 -2.76 14.35
N ASN A 15 -9.55 -1.78 15.18
CA ASN A 15 -9.63 -0.39 14.73
C ASN A 15 -8.24 0.16 14.36
N ALA A 16 -7.16 -0.32 14.98
CA ALA A 16 -5.83 0.19 14.71
C ALA A 16 -5.36 -0.12 13.28
N PHE A 17 -5.59 -1.34 12.77
CA PHE A 17 -5.16 -1.68 11.40
C PHE A 17 -6.02 -0.98 10.35
N LYS A 18 -7.35 -0.96 10.54
CA LYS A 18 -8.27 -0.18 9.70
C LYS A 18 -7.90 1.30 9.66
N ASN A 19 -7.59 1.91 10.81
CA ASN A 19 -7.19 3.31 10.90
C ASN A 19 -5.84 3.56 10.21
N ARG A 20 -4.87 2.63 10.34
CA ARG A 20 -3.60 2.71 9.58
C ARG A 20 -3.84 2.67 8.08
N CYS A 21 -4.73 1.79 7.61
CA CYS A 21 -5.09 1.72 6.19
C CYS A 21 -5.73 3.05 5.73
N ALA A 22 -6.70 3.59 6.47
CA ALA A 22 -7.33 4.86 6.11
C ALA A 22 -6.34 6.05 6.09
N ALA A 23 -5.41 6.11 7.05
CA ALA A 23 -4.37 7.14 7.07
C ALA A 23 -3.38 6.99 5.91
N ALA A 24 -2.99 5.76 5.59
CA ALA A 24 -2.13 5.46 4.45
C ALA A 24 -2.82 5.81 3.12
N ASP A 25 -4.09 5.44 2.94
CA ASP A 25 -4.90 5.80 1.77
C ASP A 25 -4.97 7.31 1.57
N HIS A 26 -5.25 8.05 2.64
CA HIS A 26 -5.26 9.51 2.61
C HIS A 26 -3.90 10.11 2.20
N THR A 27 -2.81 9.54 2.70
CA THR A 27 -1.44 9.98 2.34
C THR A 27 -1.17 9.71 0.86
N LEU A 28 -1.54 8.52 0.38
CA LEU A 28 -1.33 8.08 -0.99
C LEU A 28 -2.18 8.84 -2.00
N ALA A 29 -3.36 9.34 -1.63
CA ALA A 29 -4.19 10.16 -2.51
C ALA A 29 -3.44 11.40 -3.08
N SER A 30 -2.46 11.93 -2.33
CA SER A 30 -1.60 13.04 -2.79
C SER A 30 -0.56 12.64 -3.85
N CYS A 31 -0.35 11.33 -4.06
CA CYS A 31 0.64 10.77 -4.97
C CYS A 31 0.18 10.71 -6.43
N VAL A 32 -1.02 11.20 -6.75
CA VAL A 32 -1.47 11.32 -8.15
C VAL A 32 -0.51 12.22 -8.94
N GLY A 33 -0.09 11.72 -10.11
CA GLY A 33 0.92 12.33 -10.97
C GLY A 33 2.37 12.13 -10.50
N TYR A 34 2.62 11.31 -9.48
CA TYR A 34 3.98 10.82 -9.20
C TYR A 34 4.37 9.75 -10.24
N PHE A 35 5.66 9.60 -10.49
CA PHE A 35 6.24 8.55 -11.31
C PHE A 35 6.69 7.38 -10.45
N ILE A 36 6.50 6.16 -10.95
CA ILE A 36 7.03 4.94 -10.36
C ILE A 36 8.50 4.83 -10.72
N GLU A 37 9.38 5.15 -9.77
CA GLU A 37 10.83 5.08 -9.97
C GLU A 37 11.32 3.63 -9.93
N LYS A 38 10.80 2.85 -8.98
CA LYS A 38 11.28 1.49 -8.72
C LYS A 38 10.19 0.62 -8.14
N ILE A 39 10.18 -0.65 -8.54
CA ILE A 39 9.44 -1.72 -7.88
C ILE A 39 10.45 -2.80 -7.52
N VAL A 40 10.52 -3.18 -6.25
CA VAL A 40 11.42 -4.23 -5.75
C VAL A 40 10.56 -5.30 -5.11
N PHE A 41 10.58 -6.49 -5.68
CA PHE A 41 9.98 -7.67 -5.08
C PHE A 41 11.10 -8.54 -4.53
N ASP A 42 11.00 -8.88 -3.25
CA ASP A 42 11.92 -9.79 -2.57
C ASP A 42 11.13 -10.94 -1.96
N ALA A 43 11.47 -12.16 -2.35
CA ALA A 43 10.90 -13.39 -1.84
C ALA A 43 12.04 -14.24 -1.29
N ALA A 44 12.32 -14.10 -0.01
CA ALA A 44 13.39 -14.82 0.67
C ALA A 44 12.87 -15.48 1.95
N GLY A 45 12.83 -16.82 1.95
CA GLY A 45 12.43 -17.61 3.11
C GLY A 45 10.93 -17.52 3.40
N GLU A 46 10.58 -17.19 4.65
CA GLU A 46 9.19 -17.17 5.15
C GLU A 46 8.48 -15.82 4.95
N THR A 47 9.21 -14.78 4.51
CA THR A 47 8.64 -13.44 4.33
C THR A 47 8.93 -12.95 2.92
N ASP A 48 7.86 -12.60 2.21
CA ASP A 48 7.93 -11.87 0.97
C ASP A 48 7.60 -10.39 1.20
N SER A 49 8.20 -9.53 0.38
CA SER A 49 8.03 -8.09 0.46
C SER A 49 8.03 -7.44 -0.91
N LEU A 50 7.32 -6.32 -0.98
CA LEU A 50 7.26 -5.47 -2.16
C LEU A 50 7.48 -4.02 -1.73
N ALA A 51 8.46 -3.36 -2.34
CA ALA A 51 8.69 -1.93 -2.17
C ALA A 51 8.45 -1.19 -3.47
N ILE A 52 7.66 -0.11 -3.42
CA ILE A 52 7.35 0.76 -4.56
C ILE A 52 7.83 2.17 -4.22
N ALA A 53 8.75 2.71 -5.01
CA ALA A 53 9.27 4.07 -4.88
C ALA A 53 8.54 5.00 -5.87
N LEU A 54 8.00 6.10 -5.35
CA LEU A 54 7.30 7.13 -6.11
C LEU A 54 8.04 8.47 -6.00
N ARG A 55 8.22 9.15 -7.14
CA ARG A 55 8.84 10.49 -7.21
C ARG A 55 8.07 11.41 -8.15
N LYS A 56 7.89 12.69 -7.78
CA LYS A 56 7.26 13.71 -8.65
C LYS A 56 8.22 14.79 -9.15
N GLY A 57 9.40 14.89 -8.53
CA GLY A 57 10.42 15.90 -8.81
C GLY A 57 11.02 16.48 -7.52
N PRO A 58 12.04 17.33 -7.61
CA PRO A 58 12.85 17.76 -6.45
C PRO A 58 12.06 18.53 -5.38
N GLN A 59 11.00 19.24 -5.78
CA GLN A 59 10.19 20.06 -4.88
C GLN A 59 9.09 19.25 -4.14
N LYS A 60 8.99 17.94 -4.39
CA LYS A 60 7.98 17.09 -3.80
C LYS A 60 8.65 15.93 -3.05
N PRO A 61 8.14 15.58 -1.85
CA PRO A 61 8.71 14.50 -1.07
C PRO A 61 8.61 13.19 -1.85
N ASP A 62 9.68 12.40 -1.84
CA ASP A 62 9.66 11.03 -2.36
C ASP A 62 8.83 10.14 -1.42
N VAL A 63 8.09 9.20 -1.98
CA VAL A 63 7.21 8.29 -1.22
C VAL A 63 7.64 6.84 -1.47
N MET A 64 7.89 6.11 -0.40
CA MET A 64 8.15 4.67 -0.44
C MET A 64 6.98 3.92 0.19
N ILE A 65 6.40 3.01 -0.57
CA ILE A 65 5.35 2.09 -0.12
C ILE A 65 6.01 0.74 0.10
N SER A 66 6.02 0.26 1.34
CA SER A 66 6.52 -1.07 1.69
C SER A 66 5.37 -1.97 2.10
N LEU A 67 5.28 -3.14 1.49
CA LEU A 67 4.32 -4.19 1.76
C LEU A 67 5.07 -5.46 2.16
N SER A 68 4.55 -6.20 3.13
CA SER A 68 5.16 -7.46 3.59
C SER A 68 4.10 -8.51 3.88
N ASN A 69 4.48 -9.78 3.76
CA ASN A 69 3.60 -10.95 3.80
C ASN A 69 2.51 -10.81 2.72
N LEU A 70 2.90 -10.95 1.45
CA LEU A 70 2.00 -10.78 0.33
C LEU A 70 1.18 -12.05 0.10
N TYR A 71 -0.07 -11.87 -0.26
CA TYR A 71 -1.02 -12.94 -0.56
C TYR A 71 -1.42 -12.94 -2.05
N PHE A 72 -1.28 -11.79 -2.71
CA PHE A 72 -1.55 -11.62 -4.13
C PHE A 72 -0.69 -10.48 -4.67
N THR A 73 -0.08 -10.69 -5.83
CA THR A 73 0.71 -9.66 -6.52
C THR A 73 0.46 -9.77 -8.01
N SER A 74 -0.05 -8.70 -8.61
CA SER A 74 -0.13 -8.54 -10.06
C SER A 74 0.49 -7.21 -10.46
N ILE A 75 1.40 -7.26 -11.44
CA ILE A 75 2.14 -6.10 -11.93
C ILE A 75 2.14 -6.15 -13.46
N THR A 76 1.53 -5.15 -14.08
CA THR A 76 1.53 -4.97 -15.53
C THR A 76 2.31 -3.69 -15.86
N LYS A 77 3.27 -3.79 -16.78
CA LYS A 77 4.12 -2.65 -17.19
C LYS A 77 4.14 -2.51 -18.71
N PRO A 78 4.30 -1.28 -19.24
CA PRO A 78 4.39 -1.06 -20.67
C PRO A 78 5.75 -1.52 -21.23
N PRO A 79 5.85 -1.74 -22.55
CA PRO A 79 7.09 -2.22 -23.20
C PRO A 79 8.29 -1.24 -23.09
N GLY A 80 8.08 0.01 -22.67
CA GLY A 80 9.12 1.02 -22.44
C GLY A 80 9.70 1.07 -21.02
N GLY A 81 9.27 0.20 -20.11
CA GLY A 81 9.72 0.21 -18.71
C GLY A 81 9.02 1.25 -17.83
N LEU A 82 9.55 1.47 -16.63
CA LEU A 82 8.87 2.26 -15.58
C LEU A 82 9.07 3.78 -15.70
N HIS A 83 10.06 4.25 -16.47
CA HIS A 83 10.44 5.67 -16.52
C HIS A 83 9.31 6.63 -16.97
N ALA A 84 8.32 6.13 -17.71
CA ALA A 84 7.14 6.91 -18.14
C ALA A 84 5.86 6.50 -17.40
N CYS A 85 5.95 5.67 -16.36
CA CYS A 85 4.79 5.20 -15.60
C CYS A 85 4.47 6.19 -14.49
N PHE A 86 3.43 6.98 -14.68
CA PHE A 86 2.88 7.86 -13.66
C PHE A 86 1.63 7.25 -13.02
N VAL A 87 1.29 7.73 -11.82
CA VAL A 87 0.12 7.31 -11.06
C VAL A 87 -1.08 8.13 -11.49
N ASP A 88 -2.03 7.51 -12.21
CA ASP A 88 -3.34 8.10 -12.49
C ASP A 88 -4.27 8.01 -11.29
N ALA A 89 -4.28 6.84 -10.63
CA ALA A 89 -5.00 6.62 -9.39
C ALA A 89 -4.22 5.69 -8.48
N ILE A 90 -4.32 5.93 -7.17
CA ILE A 90 -3.77 5.08 -6.14
C ILE A 90 -4.76 5.00 -4.99
N SER A 91 -4.99 3.79 -4.50
CA SER A 91 -5.92 3.55 -3.39
C SER A 91 -5.44 2.41 -2.53
N LEU A 92 -5.74 2.49 -1.25
CA LEU A 92 -5.40 1.48 -0.26
C LEU A 92 -6.65 1.13 0.55
N THR A 93 -7.10 -0.11 0.41
CA THR A 93 -8.35 -0.58 1.02
C THR A 93 -8.06 -1.58 2.12
N HIS A 94 -8.68 -1.39 3.29
CA HIS A 94 -8.68 -2.38 4.36
C HIS A 94 -9.58 -3.57 4.00
N LEU A 95 -9.05 -4.78 4.14
CA LEU A 95 -9.73 -6.04 3.93
C LEU A 95 -9.89 -6.76 5.28
N PRO A 96 -11.09 -6.79 5.87
CA PRO A 96 -11.26 -7.33 7.21
C PRO A 96 -11.18 -8.86 7.25
N GLN A 97 -10.86 -9.41 8.41
CA GLN A 97 -10.95 -10.86 8.68
C GLN A 97 -12.41 -11.33 8.61
N LEU A 98 -12.61 -12.63 8.38
CA LEU A 98 -13.92 -13.28 8.57
C LEU A 98 -14.50 -12.97 9.96
N PRO A 99 -15.83 -12.84 10.09
CA PRO A 99 -16.86 -13.05 9.07
C PRO A 99 -17.19 -11.79 8.23
N HIS A 100 -16.46 -10.68 8.40
CA HIS A 100 -16.80 -9.43 7.73
C HIS A 100 -16.55 -9.54 6.21
N PRO A 101 -17.46 -9.06 5.35
CA PRO A 101 -17.29 -9.17 3.91
C PRO A 101 -16.15 -8.27 3.41
N TRP A 102 -15.47 -8.72 2.35
CA TRP A 102 -14.60 -7.87 1.54
C TRP A 102 -15.45 -7.05 0.55
N PRO A 103 -14.94 -5.94 0.02
CA PRO A 103 -15.58 -5.28 -1.12
C PRO A 103 -15.63 -6.24 -2.32
N GLU A 104 -16.69 -6.17 -3.12
CA GLU A 104 -16.96 -7.05 -4.28
C GLU A 104 -15.75 -7.13 -5.24
N SER A 105 -15.08 -6.00 -5.47
CA SER A 105 -13.91 -5.91 -6.35
C SER A 105 -12.66 -6.67 -5.85
N ALA A 106 -12.63 -7.07 -4.58
CA ALA A 106 -11.57 -7.88 -3.99
C ALA A 106 -11.93 -9.38 -3.93
N GLU A 107 -13.16 -9.77 -4.27
CA GLU A 107 -13.58 -11.17 -4.28
C GLU A 107 -12.78 -11.99 -5.29
N GLY A 108 -12.48 -13.24 -4.93
CA GLY A 108 -11.76 -14.18 -5.79
C GLY A 108 -10.25 -13.93 -5.95
N ARG A 109 -9.70 -12.83 -5.41
CA ARG A 109 -8.25 -12.55 -5.46
C ARG A 109 -7.43 -13.42 -4.52
N VAL A 110 -7.98 -13.69 -3.34
CA VAL A 110 -7.37 -14.51 -2.29
C VAL A 110 -8.44 -15.41 -1.69
N CYS A 111 -8.12 -16.69 -1.50
CA CYS A 111 -8.98 -17.62 -0.79
C CYS A 111 -9.09 -17.22 0.69
N ARG A 112 -10.30 -17.02 1.18
CA ARG A 112 -10.55 -16.62 2.58
C ARG A 112 -10.78 -17.85 3.46
N PHE A 113 -10.14 -17.88 4.63
CA PHE A 113 -10.25 -18.94 5.64
C PHE A 113 -10.06 -18.34 7.04
N ASP A 114 -10.43 -19.07 8.09
CA ASP A 114 -10.54 -18.52 9.46
C ASP A 114 -9.24 -17.95 10.02
N GLU A 115 -8.09 -18.51 9.64
CA GLU A 115 -6.76 -18.09 10.11
C GLU A 115 -6.16 -16.93 9.28
N LEU A 116 -6.83 -16.50 8.20
CA LEU A 116 -6.36 -15.39 7.38
C LEU A 116 -6.48 -14.08 8.19
N PRO A 117 -5.39 -13.33 8.42
CA PRO A 117 -5.45 -12.08 9.16
C PRO A 117 -6.18 -11.00 8.37
N GLU A 118 -6.38 -9.84 8.99
CA GLU A 118 -6.76 -8.65 8.24
C GLU A 118 -5.67 -8.29 7.21
N LEU A 119 -6.10 -7.88 6.02
CA LEU A 119 -5.21 -7.57 4.91
C LEU A 119 -5.42 -6.13 4.43
N VAL A 120 -4.47 -5.66 3.64
CA VAL A 120 -4.52 -4.41 2.92
C VAL A 120 -4.44 -4.70 1.43
N TRP A 121 -5.25 -4.00 0.66
CA TRP A 121 -5.27 -4.05 -0.79
C TRP A 121 -4.80 -2.72 -1.37
N LEU A 122 -3.58 -2.71 -1.91
CA LEU A 122 -3.02 -1.59 -2.65
C LEU A 122 -3.34 -1.74 -4.14
N ARG A 123 -3.86 -0.67 -4.73
CA ARG A 123 -4.04 -0.56 -6.18
C ARG A 123 -3.37 0.70 -6.69
N ILE A 124 -2.59 0.57 -7.75
CA ILE A 124 -2.05 1.68 -8.54
C ILE A 124 -2.51 1.49 -9.97
N VAL A 125 -3.13 2.52 -10.54
CA VAL A 125 -3.59 2.56 -11.92
C VAL A 125 -2.82 3.64 -12.65
N GLY A 126 -2.42 3.35 -13.88
CA GLY A 126 -1.70 4.24 -14.78
C GLY A 126 -1.15 3.47 -15.98
N PRO A 127 -0.12 3.99 -16.66
CA PRO A 127 0.57 3.23 -17.71
C PRO A 127 1.14 1.90 -17.20
N ALA A 128 1.45 1.80 -15.90
CA ALA A 128 1.62 0.55 -15.19
C ALA A 128 0.48 0.35 -14.19
N GLU A 129 0.03 -0.89 -14.06
CA GLU A 129 -1.02 -1.30 -13.13
C GLU A 129 -0.43 -2.24 -12.08
N LEU A 130 -0.65 -1.92 -10.81
CA LEU A 130 -0.23 -2.75 -9.67
C LEU A 130 -1.45 -3.07 -8.82
N ASP A 131 -1.54 -4.33 -8.41
CA ASP A 131 -2.65 -4.85 -7.64
C ASP A 131 -2.12 -5.86 -6.63
N ILE A 132 -2.01 -5.44 -5.37
CA ILE A 132 -1.24 -6.13 -4.34
C ILE A 132 -2.06 -6.29 -3.07
N ILE A 133 -2.09 -7.50 -2.51
CA ILE A 133 -2.70 -7.79 -1.21
C ILE A 133 -1.62 -8.27 -0.25
N ALA A 134 -1.54 -7.67 0.93
CA ALA A 134 -0.55 -7.97 1.96
C ALA A 134 -1.16 -7.90 3.37
N SER A 135 -0.48 -8.40 4.41
CA SER A 135 -0.91 -8.18 5.81
C SER A 135 -0.24 -7.00 6.48
N ILE A 136 0.83 -6.44 5.90
CA ILE A 136 1.57 -5.30 6.43
C ILE A 136 1.73 -4.25 5.34
N VAL A 137 1.49 -2.98 5.69
CA VAL A 137 1.83 -1.80 4.89
C VAL A 137 2.50 -0.73 5.74
N THR A 138 3.55 -0.14 5.19
CA THR A 138 4.21 1.04 5.74
C THR A 138 4.47 2.06 4.64
N ILE A 139 4.09 3.31 4.89
CA ILE A 139 4.35 4.44 3.98
C ILE A 139 5.44 5.31 4.59
N TYR A 140 6.49 5.56 3.84
CA TYR A 140 7.56 6.49 4.21
C TYR A 140 7.55 7.67 3.25
N THR A 141 7.63 8.88 3.80
CA THR A 141 7.78 10.12 3.01
C THR A 141 9.11 10.75 3.38
N ALA A 142 10.04 10.83 2.42
CA ALA A 142 11.28 11.56 2.61
C ALA A 142 11.01 13.06 2.42
N ALA A 143 11.63 13.93 3.22
CA ALA A 143 11.49 15.38 3.03
C ALA A 143 11.96 15.76 1.62
N ALA A 144 11.28 16.72 0.99
CA ALA A 144 11.77 17.32 -0.24
C ALA A 144 13.12 18.00 0.05
N ASP A 145 14.05 17.92 -0.89
CA ASP A 145 15.29 18.71 -0.81
C ASP A 145 14.90 20.18 -0.90
N ASP A 146 14.84 20.85 0.25
CA ASP A 146 14.68 22.29 0.31
C ASP A 146 16.00 22.89 -0.16
N ASP A 147 15.92 23.68 -1.23
CA ASP A 147 17.05 24.29 -1.93
C ASP A 147 17.68 25.39 -1.04
N THR A 148 18.25 25.00 0.11
CA THR A 148 18.99 25.89 1.00
C THR A 148 20.46 25.84 0.60
N SER A 149 20.79 26.51 -0.49
CA SER A 149 22.17 26.91 -0.80
C SER A 149 22.19 28.21 -1.59
N ALA A 150 21.79 29.30 -0.93
CA ALA A 150 22.40 30.59 -1.21
C ALA A 150 23.54 30.80 -0.19
N PRO A 151 24.82 30.84 -0.61
CA PRO A 151 25.89 31.24 0.30
C PRO A 151 25.71 32.72 0.69
N PRO A 152 25.98 33.09 1.96
CA PRO A 152 25.94 34.49 2.38
C PRO A 152 27.03 35.32 1.67
N PRO A 153 26.83 36.66 1.53
CA PRO A 153 27.65 37.54 0.71
C PRO A 153 29.12 37.65 1.17
#